data_AF-A0A538B172-F1
#
_entry.id   AF-A0A538B172-F1
#
_cell.length_a   1.000
_cell.length_b   1.000
_cell.length_c   1.000
_cell.angle_alpha   90.00
_cell.angle_beta   90.00
_cell.angle_gamma   90.00
#
_symmetry.space_group_name_H-M   'P 1'
#
loop_
_entity.id
_entity.type
_entity.pdbx_description
1 polymer ?
#
loop_
_entity_poly.entity_id
_entity_poly.type
_entity_poly.pdbx_seq_one_letter_code
_entity_poly.pdbx_strand_id
1 'polypeptide(L)'
;MLSDDPGVLTEQVRERARRDGLSVWRAILRLLDHERAPQALPELRAALFDVAGRLDGVARRDGVEDPVGRDAIALAFTDRDECVLEQCPNWELFFDPGTHQLMDEAVGWDASPVPFLVLESAIVGGRGSEPTEDELLFPRPVRDPAPPVQPSPSLR
;
A
#
# COMPACT_ATOMS: atom_id res chain seq x y z
N MET A 1 1.07 -22.57 -0.42
CA MET A 1 0.62 -21.67 0.67
C MET A 1 1.76 -20.69 0.93
N LEU A 2 1.48 -19.40 1.08
CA LEU A 2 2.52 -18.42 1.41
C LEU A 2 2.82 -18.50 2.92
N SER A 3 4.08 -18.32 3.27
CA SER A 3 4.56 -18.25 4.65
C SER A 3 4.38 -16.83 5.19
N ASP A 4 4.13 -16.71 6.49
CA ASP A 4 4.22 -15.45 7.24
C ASP A 4 5.64 -15.17 7.77
N ASP A 5 6.52 -16.18 7.84
CA ASP A 5 7.97 -15.98 8.04
C ASP A 5 8.57 -15.07 6.94
N PRO A 6 9.13 -13.89 7.28
CA PRO A 6 9.62 -12.94 6.28
C PRO A 6 10.77 -13.47 5.40
N GLY A 7 11.62 -14.35 5.93
CA GLY A 7 12.74 -14.93 5.19
C GLY A 7 12.25 -15.90 4.12
N VAL A 8 11.33 -16.79 4.49
CA VAL A 8 10.68 -17.72 3.56
C VAL A 8 9.80 -16.97 2.56
N LEU A 9 9.05 -15.97 3.03
CA LEU A 9 8.15 -15.16 2.22
C LEU A 9 8.90 -14.37 1.14
N THR A 10 10.08 -13.82 1.46
CA THR A 10 10.92 -13.12 0.47
C THR A 10 11.19 -13.98 -0.76
N GLU A 11 11.63 -15.22 -0.54
CA GLU A 11 11.93 -16.15 -1.64
C GLU A 11 10.67 -16.60 -2.38
N GLN A 12 9.56 -16.82 -1.67
CA GLN A 12 8.27 -17.16 -2.29
C GLN A 12 7.72 -16.03 -3.17
N VAL A 13 7.86 -14.78 -2.74
CA VAL A 13 7.47 -13.61 -3.52
C VAL A 13 8.34 -13.49 -4.77
N ARG A 14 9.66 -13.68 -4.64
CA ARG A 14 10.59 -13.67 -5.79
C ARG A 14 10.28 -14.76 -6.81
N GLU A 15 10.00 -15.98 -6.36
CA GLU A 15 9.59 -17.07 -7.25
C GLU A 15 8.28 -16.76 -7.95
N ARG A 16 7.29 -16.22 -7.22
CA ARG A 16 6.02 -15.82 -7.81
C ARG A 16 6.18 -14.71 -8.83
N ALA A 17 7.00 -13.71 -8.54
CA ALA A 17 7.33 -12.61 -9.46
C ALA A 17 7.91 -13.17 -10.76
N ARG A 18 8.90 -14.06 -10.68
CA ARG A 18 9.49 -14.73 -11.86
C ARG A 18 8.47 -15.53 -12.65
N ARG A 19 7.66 -16.35 -11.97
CA ARG A 19 6.64 -17.19 -12.62
C ARG A 19 5.58 -16.36 -13.34
N ASP A 20 5.16 -15.26 -12.72
CA ASP A 20 4.07 -14.42 -13.21
C ASP A 20 4.58 -13.32 -14.17
N GLY A 21 5.89 -13.25 -14.42
CA GLY A 21 6.52 -12.24 -15.29
C GLY A 21 6.41 -10.82 -14.75
N LEU A 22 6.48 -10.66 -13.43
CA LEU A 22 6.32 -9.40 -12.71
C LEU A 22 7.62 -8.98 -12.02
N SER A 23 7.73 -7.68 -11.72
CA SER A 23 8.68 -7.20 -10.71
C SER A 23 8.31 -7.79 -9.34
N VAL A 24 9.31 -7.89 -8.45
CA VAL A 24 9.08 -8.30 -7.05
C VAL A 24 8.07 -7.35 -6.38
N TRP A 25 8.18 -6.06 -6.67
CA TRP A 25 7.27 -5.05 -6.14
C TRP A 25 5.83 -5.28 -6.56
N ARG A 26 5.60 -5.55 -7.83
CA ARG A 26 4.25 -5.80 -8.33
C ARG A 26 3.67 -7.11 -7.80
N ALA A 27 4.51 -8.11 -7.53
CA ALA A 27 4.08 -9.31 -6.83
C ALA A 27 3.65 -9.01 -5.38
N ILE A 28 4.36 -8.13 -4.66
CA ILE A 28 3.99 -7.68 -3.31
C ILE A 28 2.69 -6.88 -3.35
N LEU A 29 2.58 -5.86 -4.21
CA LEU A 29 1.39 -5.03 -4.34
C LEU A 29 0.14 -5.87 -4.62
N ARG A 30 0.23 -6.89 -5.48
CA ARG A 30 -0.90 -7.81 -5.73
C ARG A 30 -1.32 -8.63 -4.53
N LEU A 31 -0.43 -8.86 -3.57
CA LEU A 31 -0.73 -9.58 -2.33
C LEU A 31 -1.25 -8.65 -1.23
N LEU A 32 -0.83 -7.38 -1.25
CA LEU A 32 -1.37 -6.31 -0.41
C LEU A 32 -2.73 -5.80 -0.93
N ASP A 33 -3.04 -5.99 -2.20
CA ASP A 33 -4.32 -5.64 -2.79
C ASP A 33 -5.43 -6.59 -2.29
N HIS A 34 -6.44 -6.04 -1.62
CA HIS A 34 -7.59 -6.80 -1.11
C HIS A 34 -8.47 -7.38 -2.21
N GLU A 35 -8.58 -6.75 -3.38
CA GLU A 35 -9.36 -7.29 -4.50
C GLU A 35 -8.67 -8.52 -5.11
N ARG A 36 -7.34 -8.51 -5.14
CA ARG A 36 -6.54 -9.59 -5.74
C ARG A 36 -6.21 -10.71 -4.76
N ALA A 37 -6.11 -10.41 -3.47
CA ALA A 37 -5.83 -11.37 -2.42
C ALA A 37 -6.80 -11.23 -1.23
N PRO A 38 -8.12 -11.36 -1.44
CA PRO A 38 -9.13 -11.13 -0.40
C PRO A 38 -9.01 -12.10 0.78
N GLN A 39 -8.40 -13.27 0.54
CA GLN A 39 -8.20 -14.32 1.53
C GLN A 39 -6.88 -14.18 2.31
N ALA A 40 -6.03 -13.20 1.97
CA ALA A 40 -4.74 -13.03 2.63
C ALA A 40 -4.95 -12.52 4.06
N LEU A 41 -4.45 -13.30 5.02
CA LEU A 41 -4.53 -12.98 6.45
C LEU A 41 -3.74 -11.71 6.78
N PRO A 42 -4.14 -10.93 7.82
CA PRO A 42 -3.41 -9.74 8.25
C PRO A 42 -1.94 -10.00 8.55
N GLU A 43 -1.62 -11.14 9.15
CA GLU A 43 -0.25 -11.51 9.52
C GLU A 43 0.64 -11.68 8.28
N LEU A 44 0.09 -12.23 7.19
CA LEU A 44 0.78 -12.32 5.91
C LEU A 44 0.99 -10.92 5.30
N ARG A 45 0.00 -10.02 5.41
CA ARG A 45 0.10 -8.63 4.93
C ARG A 45 1.14 -7.84 5.72
N ALA A 46 1.18 -8.02 7.04
CA ALA A 46 2.21 -7.45 7.91
C ALA A 46 3.61 -7.99 7.58
N ALA A 47 3.73 -9.30 7.30
CA ALA A 47 4.99 -9.89 6.85
C ALA A 47 5.44 -9.34 5.49
N LEU A 48 4.50 -9.04 4.58
CA LEU A 48 4.80 -8.39 3.30
C LEU A 48 5.34 -6.98 3.47
N PHE A 49 4.88 -6.22 4.48
CA PHE A 49 5.48 -4.94 4.84
C PHE A 49 6.96 -5.10 5.22
N ASP A 50 7.29 -6.09 6.05
CA ASP A 50 8.69 -6.34 6.45
C ASP A 50 9.57 -6.74 5.26
N VAL A 51 9.04 -7.55 4.34
CA VAL A 51 9.72 -7.93 3.10
C VAL A 51 9.94 -6.69 2.22
N ALA A 52 8.89 -5.90 2.02
CA ALA A 52 8.90 -4.68 1.22
C ALA A 52 9.94 -3.67 1.73
N GLY A 53 9.96 -3.42 3.04
CA GLY A 53 10.89 -2.47 3.67
C GLY A 53 12.37 -2.89 3.62
N ARG A 54 12.67 -4.14 3.22
CA ARG A 54 14.03 -4.68 3.07
C ARG A 54 14.50 -4.76 1.62
N LEU A 55 13.65 -4.42 0.64
CA LEU A 55 14.07 -4.42 -0.75
C LEU A 55 15.05 -3.28 -1.04
N ASP A 56 15.94 -3.51 -2.00
CA ASP A 56 16.88 -2.48 -2.45
C ASP A 56 16.13 -1.31 -3.09
N GLY A 57 16.56 -0.08 -2.77
CA GLY A 57 15.96 1.15 -3.31
C GLY A 57 14.69 1.60 -2.60
N VAL A 58 14.34 0.99 -1.47
CA VAL A 58 13.19 1.37 -0.64
C VAL A 58 13.63 2.28 0.50
N ALA A 59 12.96 3.42 0.63
CA ALA A 59 13.13 4.34 1.75
C ALA A 59 12.00 4.14 2.76
N ARG A 60 12.35 3.75 3.99
CA ARG A 60 11.41 3.68 5.12
C ARG A 60 11.44 4.97 5.92
N ARG A 61 10.26 5.49 6.27
CA ARG A 61 10.08 6.67 7.14
C ARG A 61 9.07 6.35 8.23
N ASP A 62 9.53 6.29 9.47
CA ASP A 62 8.67 6.04 10.64
C ASP A 62 8.13 7.36 11.21
N GLY A 63 6.93 7.34 11.81
CA GLY A 63 6.35 8.49 12.51
C GLY A 63 5.93 9.63 11.57
N VAL A 64 5.42 9.28 10.38
CA VAL A 64 4.85 10.24 9.43
C VAL A 64 3.32 10.25 9.54
N GLU A 65 2.68 11.28 9.00
CA GLU A 65 1.23 11.25 8.76
C GLU A 65 0.96 10.76 7.34
N ASP A 66 -0.08 9.94 7.17
CA ASP A 66 -0.61 9.61 5.86
C ASP A 66 -1.44 10.76 5.25
N PRO A 67 -1.91 10.66 3.99
CA PRO A 67 -2.66 11.73 3.33
C PRO A 67 -3.96 12.14 4.04
N VAL A 68 -4.51 11.28 4.91
CA VAL A 68 -5.75 11.53 5.66
C VAL A 68 -5.51 11.83 7.14
N GLY A 69 -4.24 12.00 7.55
CA GLY A 69 -3.82 12.46 8.86
C GLY A 69 -3.76 11.38 9.94
N ARG A 70 -3.63 10.10 9.58
CA ARG A 70 -3.34 9.02 10.54
C ARG A 70 -1.82 8.87 10.73
N ASP A 71 -1.39 8.48 11.92
CA ASP A 71 -0.01 8.08 12.17
C ASP A 71 0.35 6.87 11.32
N ALA A 72 1.52 6.91 10.67
CA ALA A 72 1.92 5.91 9.69
C ALA A 72 3.42 5.64 9.66
N ILE A 73 3.76 4.52 9.02
CA ILE A 73 5.08 4.23 8.48
C ILE A 73 4.96 4.29 6.96
N ALA A 74 5.80 5.09 6.30
CA ALA A 74 5.83 5.17 4.85
C ALA A 74 6.97 4.33 4.26
N LEU A 75 6.66 3.55 3.21
CA LEU A 75 7.64 2.94 2.33
C LEU A 75 7.57 3.62 0.96
N ALA A 76 8.65 4.28 0.57
CA ALA A 76 8.76 4.97 -0.71
C ALA A 76 9.78 4.29 -1.63
N PHE A 77 9.44 4.15 -2.91
CA PHE A 77 10.34 3.56 -3.91
C PHE A 77 9.99 4.02 -5.33
N THR A 78 10.94 3.86 -6.25
CA THR A 78 10.71 4.07 -7.68
C THR A 78 10.61 2.72 -8.38
N ASP A 79 9.49 2.44 -9.05
CA ASP A 79 9.37 1.21 -9.84
C ASP A 79 10.07 1.38 -11.19
N ARG A 80 11.30 0.87 -11.29
CA ARG A 80 12.13 1.00 -12.49
C ARG A 80 11.71 0.05 -13.61
N ASP A 81 10.91 -0.96 -13.31
CA ASP A 81 10.43 -1.91 -14.32
C ASP A 81 9.23 -1.36 -15.10
N GLU A 82 8.56 -0.33 -14.57
CA GLU A 82 7.41 0.32 -15.21
C GLU A 82 7.73 1.67 -15.83
N CYS A 83 9.00 2.01 -16.06
CA CYS A 83 9.32 3.30 -16.67
C CYS A 83 8.73 3.41 -18.08
N VAL A 84 8.08 4.55 -18.35
CA VAL A 84 7.56 4.93 -19.66
C VAL A 84 8.31 6.15 -20.11
N LEU A 85 8.99 6.06 -21.27
CA LEU A 85 9.77 7.18 -21.84
C LEU A 85 10.77 7.79 -20.84
N GLU A 86 11.51 6.94 -20.12
CA GLU A 86 12.51 7.32 -19.10
C GLU A 86 11.96 7.97 -17.82
N GLN A 87 10.64 8.16 -17.71
CA GLN A 87 9.97 8.53 -16.47
C GLN A 87 9.53 7.28 -15.75
N CYS A 88 9.71 7.21 -14.43
CA CYS A 88 9.37 6.04 -13.64
C CYS A 88 8.41 6.45 -12.52
N PRO A 89 7.38 5.66 -12.22
CA PRO A 89 6.46 5.99 -11.14
C PRO A 89 7.17 5.91 -9.79
N ASN A 90 6.96 6.94 -8.98
CA ASN A 90 7.31 6.97 -7.57
C ASN A 90 6.10 6.54 -6.77
N TRP A 91 6.31 5.52 -5.95
CA TRP A 91 5.32 4.92 -5.08
C TRP A 91 5.61 5.34 -3.65
N GLU A 92 4.55 5.62 -2.92
CA GLU A 92 4.58 5.84 -1.49
C GLU A 92 3.40 5.13 -0.84
N LEU A 93 3.73 4.13 -0.03
CA LEU A 93 2.76 3.27 0.65
C LEU A 93 2.78 3.59 2.14
N PHE A 94 1.60 3.83 2.73
CA PHE A 94 1.46 4.16 4.14
C PHE A 94 0.87 2.97 4.89
N PHE A 95 1.50 2.61 6.01
CA PHE A 95 1.13 1.46 6.82
C PHE A 95 0.86 1.86 8.26
N ASP A 96 -0.11 1.19 8.89
CA ASP A 96 -0.41 1.37 10.30
C ASP A 96 0.81 0.94 11.16
N PRO A 97 1.32 1.77 12.09
CA PRO A 97 2.50 1.45 12.88
C PRO A 97 2.30 0.28 13.86
N GLY A 98 1.07 0.00 14.27
CA GLY A 98 0.76 -1.06 15.25
C GLY A 98 0.59 -2.43 14.60
N THR A 99 0.01 -2.48 13.41
CA THR A 99 -0.45 -3.70 12.74
C THR A 99 0.23 -3.97 11.40
N HIS A 100 1.00 -3.00 10.89
CA HIS A 100 1.66 -3.02 9.57
C HIS A 100 0.69 -3.31 8.40
N GLN A 101 -0.59 -3.00 8.55
CA GLN A 101 -1.56 -3.09 7.45
C GLN A 101 -1.44 -1.87 6.54
N LEU A 102 -1.62 -2.07 5.23
CA LEU A 102 -1.60 -0.99 4.24
C LEU A 102 -2.85 -0.11 4.42
N MET A 103 -2.63 1.19 4.56
CA MET A 103 -3.65 2.21 4.82
C MET A 103 -3.87 3.14 3.63
N ASP A 104 -2.81 3.52 2.93
CA ASP A 104 -2.88 4.35 1.72
C ASP A 104 -1.82 3.96 0.69
N GLU A 105 -2.15 4.19 -0.57
CA GLU A 105 -1.25 4.05 -1.71
C GLU A 105 -1.24 5.37 -2.49
N ALA A 106 -0.07 6.00 -2.63
CA ALA A 106 0.15 7.15 -3.48
C ALA A 106 1.10 6.79 -4.62
N VAL A 107 0.73 7.12 -5.85
CA VAL A 107 1.56 6.87 -7.04
C VAL A 107 1.63 8.11 -7.90
N GLY A 108 2.85 8.57 -8.17
CA GLY A 108 3.10 9.80 -8.88
C GLY A 108 4.20 9.65 -9.91
N TRP A 109 3.99 10.22 -11.09
CA TRP A 109 5.02 10.27 -12.13
C TRP A 109 5.81 11.57 -12.11
N ASP A 110 5.20 12.66 -11.61
CA ASP A 110 5.72 14.03 -11.41
C ASP A 110 4.61 15.01 -10.93
N ALA A 111 3.34 14.56 -10.93
CA ALA A 111 2.17 15.40 -10.65
C ALA A 111 2.00 15.73 -9.16
N SER A 112 1.68 17.00 -8.87
CA SER A 112 1.24 17.46 -7.55
C SER A 112 -0.19 18.04 -7.63
N PRO A 113 -1.11 17.68 -6.72
CA PRO A 113 -0.93 16.66 -5.67
C PRO A 113 -0.83 15.26 -6.28
N VAL A 114 -0.03 14.39 -5.66
CA VAL A 114 0.09 12.99 -6.06
C VAL A 114 -1.26 12.31 -5.79
N PRO A 115 -1.90 11.67 -6.77
CA PRO A 115 -3.12 10.88 -6.54
C PRO A 115 -2.86 9.77 -5.52
N PHE A 116 -3.82 9.55 -4.64
CA PHE A 116 -3.76 8.49 -3.64
C PHE A 116 -5.09 7.73 -3.52
N LEU A 117 -5.00 6.49 -3.07
CA LEU A 117 -6.11 5.62 -2.69
C LEU A 117 -6.10 5.46 -1.18
N VAL A 118 -7.26 5.67 -0.55
CA VAL A 118 -7.47 5.41 0.88
C VAL A 118 -8.09 4.04 1.06
N LEU A 119 -7.49 3.24 1.94
CA LEU A 119 -7.98 1.93 2.31
C LEU A 119 -8.59 1.97 3.71
N GLU A 120 -9.73 1.31 3.86
CA GLU A 120 -10.38 1.01 5.13
C GLU A 120 -10.57 -0.51 5.20
N SER A 121 -10.16 -1.14 6.31
CA SER A 121 -10.14 -2.61 6.40
C SER A 121 -10.49 -3.13 7.79
N ALA A 122 -11.18 -4.27 7.82
CA ALA A 122 -11.70 -4.92 9.02
C ALA A 122 -11.78 -6.44 8.82
N ILE A 123 -11.75 -7.21 9.91
CA ILE A 123 -12.10 -8.64 9.90
C ILE A 123 -13.33 -8.85 10.77
N VAL A 124 -14.44 -9.20 10.14
CA VAL A 124 -15.72 -9.40 10.81
C VAL A 124 -16.43 -10.64 10.31
N GLY A 125 -17.24 -11.27 11.17
CA GLY A 125 -18.20 -12.28 10.73
C GLY A 125 -19.26 -11.65 9.82
N GLY A 126 -19.63 -12.33 8.73
CA GLY A 126 -20.62 -11.84 7.78
C GLY A 126 -22.01 -11.68 8.42
N ARG A 127 -22.37 -10.43 8.76
CA ARG A 127 -23.61 -10.10 9.49
C ARG A 127 -24.45 -8.99 8.86
N GLY A 128 -24.03 -8.48 7.70
CA GLY A 128 -24.79 -7.50 6.91
C GLY A 128 -24.77 -6.08 7.45
N SER A 129 -23.89 -5.76 8.40
CA SER A 129 -23.65 -4.40 8.91
C SER A 129 -22.20 -3.99 8.65
N GLU A 130 -21.95 -2.67 8.61
CA GLU A 130 -20.57 -2.17 8.62
C GLU A 130 -19.82 -2.57 9.91
N PRO A 131 -18.48 -2.64 9.87
CA PRO A 131 -17.64 -2.84 11.05
C PRO A 131 -17.73 -1.67 12.04
N THR A 132 -17.72 -1.99 13.34
CA THR A 132 -17.52 -1.00 14.41
C THR A 132 -16.05 -0.59 14.50
N GLU A 133 -15.73 0.49 15.21
CA GLU A 133 -14.34 0.95 15.38
C GLU A 133 -13.41 -0.12 15.94
N ASP A 134 -13.85 -0.87 16.96
CA ASP A 134 -13.06 -1.94 17.59
C ASP A 134 -12.81 -3.17 16.67
N GLU A 135 -13.47 -3.22 15.52
CA GLU A 135 -13.35 -4.32 14.54
C GLU A 135 -12.48 -3.93 13.34
N LEU A 136 -12.09 -2.65 13.23
CA LEU A 136 -11.19 -2.17 12.20
C LEU A 136 -9.76 -2.65 12.49
N LEU A 137 -9.01 -2.93 11.42
CA LEU A 137 -7.61 -3.29 11.53
C LEU A 137 -6.72 -2.09 11.87
N PHE A 138 -7.19 -0.88 11.61
CA PHE A 138 -6.49 0.38 11.87
C PHE A 138 -7.50 1.54 11.97
N PRO A 139 -7.10 2.71 12.49
CA PRO A 139 -8.00 3.84 12.68
C PRO A 139 -8.64 4.37 11.39
N ARG A 140 -9.84 4.98 11.52
CA ARG A 140 -10.51 5.67 10.42
C ARG A 140 -9.74 6.93 9.99
N PRO A 141 -9.95 7.42 8.75
CA PRO A 141 -9.46 8.72 8.31
C PRO A 141 -9.78 9.84 9.31
N VAL A 142 -8.81 10.71 9.63
CA VAL A 142 -9.02 11.89 10.49
C VAL A 142 -9.60 13.05 9.68
N ARG A 143 -9.35 13.06 8.37
CA ARG A 143 -9.81 14.07 7.42
C ARG A 143 -10.42 13.39 6.21
N ASP A 144 -11.44 14.02 5.63
CA ASP A 144 -11.98 13.58 4.35
C ASP A 144 -10.90 13.69 3.25
N PRO A 145 -10.84 12.72 2.31
CA PRO A 145 -9.97 12.85 1.15
C PRO A 145 -10.35 14.12 0.38
N ALA A 146 -9.47 15.11 0.35
CA ALA A 146 -9.73 16.32 -0.41
C ALA A 146 -9.76 15.96 -1.91
N PRO A 147 -10.82 16.30 -2.66
CA PRO A 147 -10.82 16.08 -4.10
C PRO A 147 -9.66 16.86 -4.73
N PRO A 148 -9.00 16.34 -5.78
CA PRO A 148 -7.94 17.06 -6.45
C PRO A 148 -8.45 18.42 -6.90
N VAL A 149 -7.70 19.49 -6.59
CA VAL A 149 -8.05 20.85 -7.00
C VAL A 149 -8.14 20.87 -8.52
N GLN A 150 -9.36 20.96 -9.05
CA GLN A 150 -9.53 21.11 -10.49
C GLN A 150 -8.91 22.45 -10.91
N PRO A 151 -8.02 22.49 -11.93
CA PRO A 151 -7.55 23.75 -12.44
C PRO A 151 -8.77 24.56 -12.90
N SER A 152 -8.89 25.79 -12.39
CA SER A 152 -10.00 26.66 -12.77
C SER A 152 -10.05 26.77 -14.31
N PRO A 153 -11.23 26.66 -14.94
CA PRO A 153 -11.32 26.82 -16.38
C PRO A 153 -10.77 28.20 -16.73
N SER A 154 -9.71 28.22 -17.55
CA SER A 154 -9.20 29.48 -18.08
C SER A 154 -10.31 30.08 -18.94
N LEU A 155 -10.93 31.16 -18.46
CA LEU A 155 -11.82 31.97 -19.26
C LEU A 155 -10.99 32.52 -20.44
N ARG A 156 -11.25 31.99 -21.64
CA ARG A 156 -10.82 32.59 -22.89
C ARG A 156 -11.79 33.70 -23.27
#